data_AF-A0A5B7BY70-F1
#
_entry.id   AF-A0A5B7BY70-F1
#
_cell.length_a   1.000
_cell.length_b   1.000
_cell.length_c   1.000
_cell.angle_alpha   90.00
_cell.angle_beta   90.00
_cell.angle_gamma   90.00
#
_symmetry.space_group_name_H-M   'P 1'
#
loop_
_entity.id
_entity.type
_entity.pdbx_description
1 polymer ?
#
loop_
_entity_poly.entity_id
_entity_poly.type
_entity_poly.pdbx_seq_one_letter_code
_entity_poly.pdbx_strand_id
1 'polypeptide(L)'
;SISITSAHLDRFDYDQAGVLTTQVTIVVKFQNDNAKAHASFYDAGFILGFHGLEIAKLVSEPFDVSKNSSIEFNYQVESTPIPLGPQVGDIADRSIKQNYITFNLKGTARTRWRIGLVGSVKFW
;
A
#
# COMPACT_ATOMS: atom_id res chain seq x y z
N SER A 1 3.79 5.60 -13.88
CA SER A 1 4.52 4.88 -12.81
C SER A 1 3.64 4.74 -11.56
N ILE A 2 4.09 3.97 -10.57
CA ILE A 2 3.49 3.90 -9.22
C ILE A 2 4.61 4.18 -8.23
N SER A 3 4.39 5.09 -7.28
CA SER A 3 5.40 5.47 -6.29
C SER A 3 4.77 5.84 -4.95
N ILE A 4 5.52 5.65 -3.86
CA ILE A 4 5.14 6.20 -2.56
C ILE A 4 5.62 7.65 -2.50
N THR A 5 4.72 8.59 -2.22
CA THR A 5 5.07 10.02 -2.07
C THR A 5 5.18 10.44 -0.62
N SER A 6 4.51 9.75 0.29
CA SER A 6 4.64 9.94 1.73
C SER A 6 4.35 8.65 2.48
N ALA A 7 5.01 8.46 3.62
CA ALA A 7 4.71 7.40 4.57
C ALA A 7 4.93 7.94 5.99
N HIS A 8 3.99 7.65 6.88
CA HIS A 8 4.03 8.06 8.28
C HIS A 8 3.63 6.88 9.17
N LEU A 9 4.44 6.62 10.19
CA LEU A 9 4.13 5.63 11.21
C LEU A 9 3.33 6.32 12.31
N ASP A 10 2.03 6.05 12.36
CA ASP A 10 1.11 6.70 13.30
C ASP A 10 1.17 6.02 14.68
N ARG A 11 1.33 4.69 14.71
CA ARG A 11 1.42 3.89 15.93
C ARG A 11 2.28 2.66 15.71
N PHE A 12 3.11 2.32 16.70
CA PHE A 12 3.82 1.05 16.76
C PHE A 12 3.98 0.63 18.23
N ASP A 13 3.04 -0.19 18.68
CA ASP A 13 2.97 -0.62 20.08
C ASP A 13 3.20 -2.13 20.15
N TYR A 14 4.24 -2.52 20.88
CA TYR A 14 4.55 -3.91 21.19
C TYR A 14 4.49 -4.09 22.71
N ASP A 15 3.60 -4.95 23.18
CA ASP A 15 3.31 -5.10 24.61
C ASP A 15 4.02 -6.30 25.26
N GLN A 16 3.88 -6.40 26.58
CA GLN A 16 4.47 -7.49 27.37
C GLN A 16 3.85 -8.86 27.09
N ALA A 17 2.67 -8.92 26.48
CA ALA A 17 2.03 -10.15 26.03
C ALA A 17 2.56 -10.62 24.67
N GLY A 18 3.47 -9.87 24.05
CA GLY A 18 4.05 -10.19 22.75
C GLY A 18 3.14 -9.82 21.59
N VAL A 19 2.19 -8.90 21.79
CA VAL A 19 1.23 -8.48 20.76
C VAL A 19 1.68 -7.15 20.17
N LEU A 20 1.72 -7.11 18.83
CA LEU A 20 1.98 -5.90 18.05
C LEU A 20 0.66 -5.28 17.57
N THR A 21 0.52 -3.98 17.79
CA THR A 21 -0.50 -3.15 17.15
C THR A 21 0.18 -2.00 16.42
N THR A 22 -0.10 -1.83 15.13
CA THR A 22 0.53 -0.82 14.30
C THR A 22 -0.47 -0.09 13.41
N GLN A 23 -0.19 1.17 13.13
CA GLN A 23 -0.96 2.00 12.21
C GLN A 23 0.01 2.81 11.36
N VAL A 24 -0.20 2.79 10.05
CA VAL A 24 0.64 3.49 9.08
C VAL A 24 -0.24 4.20 8.07
N THR A 25 0.09 5.46 7.80
CA THR A 25 -0.49 6.25 6.74
C THR A 25 0.48 6.29 5.56
N ILE A 26 0.06 5.81 4.39
CA ILE A 26 0.88 5.75 3.18
C ILE A 26 0.14 6.46 2.04
N VAL A 27 0.82 7.41 1.39
CA VAL A 27 0.33 8.05 0.17
C VAL A 27 0.99 7.41 -1.04
N VAL A 28 0.18 6.80 -1.89
CA VAL A 28 0.64 6.19 -3.15
C VAL A 28 0.15 7.02 -4.32
N LYS A 29 1.10 7.43 -5.16
CA LYS A 29 0.85 8.14 -6.40
C LYS A 29 0.82 7.17 -7.57
N PHE A 30 -0.26 7.23 -8.34
CA PHE A 30 -0.41 6.56 -9.62
C PHE A 30 -0.31 7.61 -10.72
N GLN A 31 0.69 7.48 -11.56
CA GLN A 31 1.01 8.46 -12.60
C GLN A 31 0.85 7.84 -13.98
N ASN A 32 0.13 8.57 -14.84
CA ASN A 32 -0.03 8.26 -16.25
C ASN A 32 0.78 9.27 -17.08
N ASP A 33 1.96 8.85 -17.53
CA ASP A 33 2.85 9.66 -18.39
C ASP A 33 2.43 9.63 -19.87
N ASN A 34 1.40 8.86 -20.23
CA ASN A 34 0.90 8.81 -21.59
C ASN A 34 0.07 10.06 -21.90
N ALA A 35 0.58 10.92 -22.78
CA ALA A 35 -0.09 12.14 -23.18
C ALA A 35 -1.30 11.93 -24.11
N LYS A 36 -1.55 10.71 -24.60
CA LYS A 36 -2.57 10.42 -25.62
C LYS A 36 -3.73 9.56 -25.11
N ALA A 37 -3.51 8.76 -24.07
CA ALA A 37 -4.48 7.78 -23.59
C ALA A 37 -4.74 7.91 -22.08
N HIS A 38 -5.98 7.66 -21.67
CA HIS A 38 -6.29 7.45 -20.26
C HIS A 38 -5.76 6.08 -19.82
N ALA A 39 -5.43 5.94 -18.54
CA ALA A 39 -5.06 4.67 -17.93
C ALA A 39 -6.14 4.25 -16.94
N SER A 40 -6.72 3.06 -17.09
CA SER A 40 -7.49 2.45 -16.00
C SER A 40 -6.59 1.54 -15.20
N PHE A 41 -6.57 1.72 -13.89
CA PHE A 41 -5.95 0.81 -12.95
C PHE A 41 -7.02 -0.07 -12.30
N TYR A 42 -6.70 -1.35 -12.11
CA TYR A 42 -7.56 -2.33 -11.46
C TYR A 42 -6.69 -3.39 -10.77
N ASP A 43 -7.30 -4.13 -9.84
CA ASP A 43 -6.59 -5.09 -8.97
C ASP A 43 -5.35 -4.44 -8.31
N ALA A 44 -5.46 -3.18 -7.91
CA ALA A 44 -4.39 -2.43 -7.26
C ALA A 44 -4.37 -2.76 -5.77
N GLY A 45 -3.41 -3.59 -5.37
CA GLY A 45 -3.28 -4.07 -3.99
C GLY A 45 -1.82 -4.16 -3.54
N PHE A 46 -1.55 -3.68 -2.33
CA PHE A 46 -0.24 -3.75 -1.69
C PHE A 46 -0.35 -4.32 -0.28
N ILE A 47 0.61 -5.14 0.09
CA ILE A 47 0.75 -5.75 1.40
C ILE A 47 1.87 -5.01 2.13
N LEU A 48 1.50 -4.39 3.25
CA LEU A 48 2.45 -3.89 4.23
C LEU A 48 2.95 -5.07 5.06
N GLY A 49 4.26 -5.23 5.13
CA GLY A 49 4.89 -6.31 5.87
C GLY A 49 5.94 -5.82 6.85
N PHE A 50 6.16 -6.61 7.89
CA PHE A 50 7.17 -6.39 8.92
C PHE A 50 7.91 -7.71 9.17
N HIS A 51 9.19 -7.79 8.78
CA HIS A 51 10.00 -9.00 8.95
C HIS A 51 9.36 -10.30 8.46
N GLY A 52 8.68 -10.25 7.30
CA GLY A 52 8.03 -11.41 6.68
C GLY A 52 6.59 -11.66 7.15
N LEU A 53 6.10 -10.93 8.15
CA LEU A 53 4.72 -10.93 8.57
C LEU A 53 3.89 -9.95 7.74
N GLU A 54 2.72 -10.35 7.25
CA GLU A 54 1.75 -9.43 6.66
C GLU A 54 1.01 -8.67 7.75
N ILE A 55 1.10 -7.34 7.71
CA ILE A 55 0.54 -6.44 8.72
C ILE A 55 -0.84 -5.93 8.29
N ALA A 56 -0.93 -5.43 7.06
CA ALA A 56 -2.15 -4.86 6.51
C ALA A 56 -2.13 -4.87 4.98
N LYS A 57 -3.31 -4.70 4.37
CA LYS A 57 -3.48 -4.62 2.92
C LYS A 57 -4.04 -3.25 2.54
N LEU A 58 -3.37 -2.59 1.60
CA LEU A 58 -3.79 -1.35 0.96
C LEU A 58 -4.47 -1.75 -0.35
N VAL A 59 -5.77 -1.49 -0.48
CA VAL A 59 -6.55 -1.87 -1.66
C VAL A 59 -7.32 -0.67 -2.18
N SER A 60 -7.32 -0.48 -3.49
CA SER A 60 -8.19 0.48 -4.17
C SER A 60 -9.14 -0.23 -5.12
N GLU A 61 -10.39 0.22 -5.13
CA GLU A 61 -11.34 -0.07 -6.20
C GLU A 61 -10.79 0.41 -7.56
N PRO A 62 -11.23 -0.15 -8.70
CA PRO A 62 -10.77 0.31 -10.02
C PRO A 62 -10.96 1.81 -10.23
N PHE A 63 -9.95 2.49 -10.79
CA PHE A 63 -9.95 3.93 -11.03
C PHE A 63 -9.27 4.31 -12.34
N ASP A 64 -9.60 5.49 -12.86
CA ASP A 64 -8.99 6.05 -14.07
C ASP A 64 -8.02 7.18 -13.72
N VAL A 65 -6.90 7.24 -14.43
CA VAL A 65 -5.93 8.33 -14.41
C VAL A 65 -5.88 8.95 -15.81
N SER A 66 -6.19 10.25 -15.88
CA SER A 66 -6.20 10.97 -17.14
C SER A 66 -4.82 11.01 -17.80
N LYS A 67 -4.81 11.26 -19.11
CA LYS A 67 -3.58 11.43 -19.90
C LYS A 67 -2.69 12.51 -19.29
N ASN A 68 -1.39 12.24 -19.19
CA ASN A 68 -0.40 13.14 -18.61
C ASN A 68 -0.78 13.69 -17.23
N SER A 69 -1.38 12.85 -16.38
CA SER A 69 -1.83 13.25 -15.04
C SER A 69 -1.48 12.19 -13.99
N SER A 70 -1.75 12.52 -12.73
CA SER A 70 -1.61 11.59 -11.61
C SER A 70 -2.78 11.70 -10.65
N ILE A 71 -3.00 10.65 -9.88
CA ILE A 71 -3.87 10.63 -8.72
C ILE A 71 -3.09 10.08 -7.52
N GLU A 72 -3.43 10.54 -6.33
CA GLU A 72 -2.87 10.02 -5.09
C GLU A 72 -3.97 9.38 -4.25
N PHE A 73 -3.65 8.23 -3.65
CA PHE A 73 -4.50 7.59 -2.66
C PHE A 73 -3.81 7.66 -1.32
N ASN A 74 -4.55 8.14 -0.32
CA ASN A 74 -4.13 8.12 1.07
C ASN A 74 -4.69 6.85 1.74
N TYR A 75 -3.82 5.90 2.06
CA TYR A 75 -4.17 4.70 2.79
C TYR A 75 -3.77 4.84 4.24
N GLN A 76 -4.76 4.92 5.12
CA GLN A 76 -4.56 4.70 6.54
C GLN A 76 -4.85 3.23 6.82
N VAL A 77 -3.83 2.48 7.19
CA VAL A 77 -3.96 1.05 7.46
C VAL A 77 -3.58 0.74 8.90
N GLU A 78 -4.43 -0.02 9.56
CA GLU A 78 -4.25 -0.47 10.93
C GLU A 78 -4.20 -2.00 10.94
N SER A 79 -3.26 -2.56 11.71
CA SER A 79 -3.24 -3.99 11.95
C SER A 79 -4.32 -4.37 12.94
N THR A 80 -4.96 -5.52 12.75
CA THR A 80 -5.54 -6.24 13.88
C THR A 80 -4.41 -6.58 14.86
N PRO A 81 -4.64 -6.72 16.18
CA PRO A 81 -3.60 -7.14 17.11
C PRO A 81 -2.93 -8.43 16.65
N ILE A 82 -1.59 -8.42 16.51
CA ILE A 82 -0.83 -9.56 15.97
C ILE A 82 0.10 -10.13 17.04
N PRO A 83 -0.14 -11.36 17.54
CA PRO A 83 0.83 -12.05 18.37
C PRO A 83 2.11 -12.32 17.56
N LEU A 84 3.25 -11.85 18.06
CA LEU A 84 4.54 -12.07 17.42
C LEU A 84 5.22 -13.32 17.97
N GLY A 85 5.86 -14.07 17.07
CA GLY A 85 6.81 -15.10 17.48
C GLY A 85 8.08 -14.48 18.09
N PRO A 86 8.83 -15.21 18.94
CA PRO A 86 9.94 -14.64 19.70
C PRO A 86 10.97 -13.87 18.86
N GLN A 87 11.35 -14.42 17.70
CA GLN A 87 12.34 -13.77 16.81
C GLN A 87 11.86 -12.41 16.27
N VAL A 88 10.58 -12.31 15.89
CA VAL A 88 10.00 -11.06 15.37
C VAL A 88 9.72 -10.08 16.51
N GLY A 89 9.33 -10.59 17.68
CA GLY A 89 9.16 -9.81 18.91
C GLY A 89 10.46 -9.15 19.37
N ASP A 90 11.59 -9.88 19.36
CA ASP A 90 12.92 -9.32 19.67
C ASP A 90 13.35 -8.23 18.69
N ILE A 91 12.88 -8.31 17.44
CA ILE A 91 13.12 -7.28 16.44
C ILE A 91 12.23 -6.06 16.71
N ALA A 92 10.96 -6.24 17.04
CA ALA A 92 10.05 -5.16 17.42
C ALA A 92 10.57 -4.38 18.64
N ASP A 93 10.95 -5.08 19.72
CA ASP A 93 11.51 -4.49 20.93
C ASP A 93 12.79 -3.68 20.64
N ARG A 94 13.73 -4.24 19.86
CA ARG A 94 14.94 -3.52 19.43
C ARG A 94 14.62 -2.30 18.57
N SER A 95 13.68 -2.41 17.64
CA SER A 95 13.29 -1.32 16.74
C SER A 95 12.71 -0.14 17.52
N ILE A 96 11.91 -0.40 18.56
CA ILE A 96 11.41 0.62 19.49
C ILE A 96 12.56 1.28 20.23
N LYS A 97 13.46 0.50 20.83
CA LYS A 97 14.63 1.01 21.57
C LYS A 97 15.57 1.84 20.71
N GLN A 98 15.68 1.52 19.42
CA GLN A 98 16.50 2.22 18.44
C GLN A 98 15.77 3.40 17.77
N ASN A 99 14.46 3.54 18.00
CA ASN A 99 13.59 4.48 17.30
C ASN A 99 13.73 4.37 15.76
N TYR A 100 13.84 3.13 15.27
CA TYR A 100 14.02 2.85 13.86
C TYR A 100 13.32 1.54 13.49
N ILE A 101 12.34 1.63 12.60
CA ILE A 101 11.50 0.51 12.17
C ILE A 101 11.50 0.47 10.65
N THR A 102 11.62 -0.73 10.08
CA THR A 102 11.55 -0.95 8.63
C THR A 102 10.33 -1.77 8.28
N PHE A 103 9.51 -1.26 7.39
CA PHE A 103 8.42 -2.00 6.74
C PHE A 103 8.75 -2.26 5.28
N ASN A 104 8.18 -3.33 4.74
CA ASN A 104 8.19 -3.60 3.30
C ASN A 104 6.79 -3.42 2.73
N LEU A 105 6.67 -2.73 1.60
CA LEU A 105 5.43 -2.67 0.83
C LEU A 105 5.62 -3.48 -0.45
N LYS A 106 4.82 -4.53 -0.64
CA LYS A 106 4.88 -5.39 -1.83
C LYS A 106 3.50 -5.53 -2.43
N GLY A 107 3.37 -5.38 -3.73
CA GLY A 107 2.06 -5.42 -4.36
C GLY A 107 2.11 -5.39 -5.87
N THR A 108 0.92 -5.40 -6.45
CA THR A 108 0.74 -5.32 -7.90
C THR A 108 -0.44 -4.41 -8.21
N ALA A 109 -0.42 -3.87 -9.43
CA ALA A 109 -1.57 -3.20 -10.01
C ALA A 109 -1.60 -3.54 -11.50
N ARG A 110 -2.79 -3.73 -12.05
CA ARG A 110 -2.97 -3.94 -13.48
C ARG A 110 -3.37 -2.62 -14.12
N THR A 111 -2.92 -2.39 -15.35
CA THR A 111 -3.20 -1.16 -16.09
C THR A 111 -3.66 -1.49 -17.50
N ARG A 112 -4.70 -0.79 -17.96
CA ARG A 112 -5.14 -0.82 -19.37
C ARG A 112 -5.19 0.60 -19.93
N TRP A 113 -4.78 0.74 -21.19
CA TRP A 113 -4.84 2.00 -21.92
C TRP A 113 -6.19 2.18 -22.60
N ARG A 114 -6.77 3.38 -22.53
CA ARG A 114 -7.99 3.77 -23.24
C ARG A 114 -7.71 4.95 -24.15
N ILE A 115 -7.79 4.69 -25.46
CA ILE A 115 -7.71 5.71 -26.52
C ILE A 115 -9.17 5.98 -26.95
N GLY A 116 -9.54 7.25 -27.14
CA GLY A 116 -10.94 7.63 -27.44
C GLY A 116 -11.55 6.94 -28.67
N LEU A 117 -12.87 6.76 -28.62
CA LEU A 117 -13.82 6.22 -29.63
C LEU A 117 -13.77 4.72 -29.99
N VAL A 118 -13.18 3.85 -29.17
CA VAL A 118 -13.55 2.42 -29.22
C VAL A 118 -14.38 2.08 -27.98
N GLY A 119 -15.70 1.98 -28.20
CA GLY A 119 -16.67 1.61 -27.19
C GLY A 119 -16.29 0.31 -26.48
N SER A 120 -16.42 0.31 -25.16
CA SER A 120 -16.34 -0.91 -24.38
C SER A 120 -17.61 -1.72 -24.62
N VAL A 121 -17.61 -2.64 -25.59
CA VAL A 121 -18.66 -3.64 -25.74
C VAL A 121 -18.38 -4.73 -24.71
N LYS A 122 -19.21 -4.82 -23.66
CA LYS A 122 -19.27 -5.99 -22.78
C LYS A 122 -20.33 -6.92 -23.36
N PHE A 123 -19.93 -8.14 -23.74
CA PHE A 123 -20.89 -9.22 -24.00
C PHE A 123 -21.30 -9.82 -22.65
N TRP A 124 -22.61 -9.99 -22.44
CA TRP A 124 -23.16 -10.79 -21.35
C TRP A 124 -23.26 -12.26 -21.78
#